data_AF-A0A2A4EEP5-F1
#
_entry.id   AF-A0A2A4EEP5-F1
#
_cell.length_a   1.000
_cell.length_b   1.000
_cell.length_c   1.000
_cell.angle_alpha   90.00
_cell.angle_beta   90.00
_cell.angle_gamma   90.00
#
_symmetry.space_group_name_H-M   'P 1'
#
loop_
_entity.id
_entity.type
_entity.pdbx_description
1 polymer ?
#
loop_
_entity_poly.entity_id
_entity_poly.type
_entity_poly.pdbx_seq_one_letter_code
_entity_poly.pdbx_strand_id
1 'polypeptide(L)'
;MTIPHDPATGTDVPPPPSPDVRRAWDWLPAQVFATGLSTFVACALWMSMSDLYSEGLQVVGLGLGASVITIAAFLLGLPLRIAPPLRRWWLRHGIWPVIVFLLGAGGLAASYVVGDAGAFHVPADDMFPEANGYQPDGRIFIPSLAVLAFAAMHLLPPRRRFPNTF
;
A
#
# COMPACT_ATOMS: atom_id res chain seq x y z
N MET A 1 29.94 -23.45 -4.24
CA MET A 1 29.46 -22.60 -5.34
C MET A 1 30.68 -21.87 -5.86
N THR A 2 31.27 -22.35 -6.95
CA THR A 2 32.47 -21.76 -7.54
C THR A 2 32.07 -20.53 -8.34
N ILE A 3 32.63 -19.37 -7.99
CA ILE A 3 32.42 -18.13 -8.74
C ILE A 3 33.17 -18.30 -10.08
N PRO A 4 32.53 -18.11 -11.24
CA PRO A 4 33.23 -18.14 -12.52
C PRO A 4 34.26 -17.00 -12.54
N HIS A 5 35.54 -17.36 -12.63
CA HIS A 5 36.60 -16.38 -12.79
C HIS A 5 36.66 -15.99 -14.28
N ASP A 6 36.45 -14.70 -14.58
CA ASP A 6 36.59 -14.19 -15.94
C ASP A 6 38.06 -13.81 -16.18
N PRO A 7 38.81 -14.61 -16.98
CA PRO A 7 40.23 -14.35 -17.20
C PRO A 7 40.48 -13.08 -18.03
N ALA A 8 39.46 -12.52 -18.69
CA ALA A 8 39.61 -11.33 -19.52
C ALA A 8 39.64 -10.03 -18.70
N THR A 9 38.96 -10.00 -17.56
CA THR A 9 38.82 -8.78 -16.73
C THR A 9 39.56 -8.90 -15.40
N GLY A 10 39.92 -10.11 -14.96
CA GLY A 10 40.55 -10.36 -13.66
C GLY A 10 39.63 -9.99 -12.48
N THR A 11 38.37 -9.68 -12.74
CA THR A 11 37.38 -9.29 -11.74
C THR A 11 36.31 -10.36 -11.63
N ASP A 12 36.00 -10.76 -10.41
CA ASP A 12 34.88 -11.65 -10.14
C ASP A 12 33.57 -10.92 -10.47
N VAL A 13 32.98 -11.24 -11.61
CA VAL A 13 31.68 -10.69 -12.00
C VAL A 13 30.62 -11.34 -11.09
N PRO A 14 29.87 -10.57 -10.28
CA PRO A 14 28.83 -11.15 -9.44
C PRO A 14 27.78 -11.82 -10.34
N PRO A 15 27.23 -12.97 -9.93
CA PRO A 15 26.22 -13.67 -10.72
C PRO A 15 25.01 -12.76 -10.94
N PRO A 16 24.36 -12.85 -12.11
CA PRO A 16 23.19 -12.03 -12.40
C PRO A 16 22.09 -12.27 -11.34
N PRO A 17 21.28 -11.24 -11.01
CA PRO A 17 20.19 -11.40 -10.06
C PRO A 17 19.20 -12.45 -10.57
N SER A 18 18.67 -13.25 -9.63
CA SER A 18 17.71 -14.30 -9.98
C SER A 18 16.46 -13.74 -10.67
N PRO A 19 15.77 -14.51 -11.52
CA PRO A 19 14.56 -14.05 -12.21
C PRO A 19 13.47 -13.53 -11.25
N ASP A 20 13.33 -14.14 -10.08
CA ASP A 20 12.41 -13.70 -9.03
C ASP A 20 12.77 -12.30 -8.50
N VAL A 21 14.08 -11.99 -8.35
CA VAL A 21 14.54 -10.68 -7.90
C VAL A 21 14.25 -9.63 -8.95
N ARG A 22 14.57 -9.88 -10.23
CA ARG A 22 14.26 -8.94 -11.32
C ARG A 22 12.78 -8.63 -11.36
N ARG A 23 11.92 -9.66 -11.34
CA ARG A 23 10.47 -9.50 -11.32
C ARG A 23 9.97 -8.65 -10.14
N ALA A 24 10.52 -8.83 -8.94
CA ALA A 24 10.12 -8.04 -7.77
C ALA A 24 10.44 -6.54 -7.92
N TRP A 25 11.49 -6.20 -8.66
CA TRP A 25 11.86 -4.82 -8.98
C TRP A 25 11.06 -4.26 -10.17
N ASP A 26 10.84 -5.06 -11.21
CA ASP A 26 10.07 -4.65 -12.39
C ASP A 26 8.62 -4.29 -12.04
N TRP A 27 8.07 -4.91 -10.99
CA TRP A 27 6.70 -4.62 -10.50
C TRP A 27 6.62 -3.45 -9.52
N LEU A 28 7.75 -2.89 -9.09
CA LEU A 28 7.76 -1.83 -8.09
C LEU A 28 6.92 -0.61 -8.53
N PRO A 29 7.01 -0.09 -9.76
CA PRO A 29 6.19 1.05 -10.18
C PRO A 29 4.69 0.78 -10.08
N ALA A 30 4.25 -0.43 -10.49
CA ALA A 30 2.85 -0.83 -10.40
C ALA A 30 2.39 -0.94 -8.93
N GLN A 31 3.25 -1.43 -8.04
CA GLN A 31 2.95 -1.51 -6.60
C GLN A 31 2.85 -0.11 -5.96
N VAL A 32 3.77 0.80 -6.28
CA VAL A 32 3.70 2.20 -5.83
C VAL A 32 2.41 2.84 -6.31
N PHE A 33 2.08 2.70 -7.59
CA PHE A 33 0.86 3.25 -8.17
C PHE A 33 -0.40 2.67 -7.52
N ALA A 34 -0.50 1.35 -7.37
CA ALA A 34 -1.65 0.70 -6.75
C ALA A 34 -1.81 1.09 -5.27
N THR A 35 -0.71 1.25 -4.55
CA THR A 35 -0.72 1.72 -3.15
C THR A 35 -1.19 3.17 -3.05
N GLY A 36 -0.65 4.05 -3.90
CA GLY A 36 -1.09 5.45 -3.99
C GLY A 36 -2.56 5.57 -4.36
N LEU A 37 -3.02 4.80 -5.35
CA LEU A 37 -4.41 4.78 -5.77
C LEU A 37 -5.35 4.28 -4.67
N SER A 38 -5.02 3.16 -4.02
CA SER A 38 -5.88 2.60 -2.97
C SER A 38 -5.95 3.49 -1.73
N THR A 39 -4.84 4.09 -1.30
CA THR A 39 -4.83 5.06 -0.19
C THR A 39 -5.58 6.34 -0.56
N PHE A 40 -5.40 6.84 -1.78
CA PHE A 40 -6.18 7.98 -2.28
C PHE A 40 -7.68 7.70 -2.28
N VAL A 41 -8.11 6.55 -2.81
CA VAL A 41 -9.53 6.15 -2.83
C VAL A 41 -10.09 6.03 -1.41
N ALA A 42 -9.35 5.41 -0.48
CA ALA A 42 -9.80 5.28 0.90
C ALA A 42 -9.98 6.64 1.59
N CYS A 43 -9.03 7.56 1.41
CA CYS A 43 -9.13 8.91 1.96
C CYS A 43 -10.22 9.74 1.26
N ALA A 44 -10.39 9.59 -0.05
CA ALA A 44 -11.44 10.25 -0.81
C ALA A 44 -12.83 9.79 -0.34
N LEU A 45 -13.03 8.48 -0.14
CA LEU A 45 -14.26 7.93 0.42
C LEU A 45 -14.56 8.49 1.81
N TRP A 46 -13.53 8.61 2.66
CA TRP A 46 -13.69 9.24 3.98
C TRP A 46 -14.15 10.69 3.86
N MET A 47 -13.49 11.49 3.00
CA MET A 47 -13.88 12.90 2.82
C MET A 47 -15.26 13.07 2.17
N SER A 48 -15.65 12.18 1.25
CA SER A 48 -16.99 12.22 0.65
C SER A 48 -18.08 11.87 1.65
N MET A 49 -17.82 10.96 2.59
CA MET A 49 -18.79 10.62 3.64
C MET A 49 -18.85 11.65 4.76
N SER A 50 -17.77 12.38 5.01
CA SER A 50 -17.74 13.41 6.04
C SER A 50 -18.40 14.73 5.60
N ASP A 51 -18.89 14.84 4.36
CA ASP A 51 -19.45 16.09 3.81
C ASP A 51 -18.51 17.30 3.95
N LEU A 52 -17.22 17.03 4.20
CA LEU A 52 -16.19 18.05 4.31
C LEU A 52 -15.76 18.55 2.93
N TYR A 53 -16.33 18.01 1.84
CA TYR A 53 -15.91 18.22 0.48
C TYR A 53 -16.41 19.55 -0.09
N SER A 54 -15.79 20.67 0.29
CA SER A 54 -16.19 22.00 -0.18
C SER A 54 -15.37 22.51 -1.38
N GLU A 55 -14.12 22.07 -1.56
CA GLU A 55 -13.21 22.68 -2.56
C GLU A 55 -12.14 21.75 -3.16
N GLY A 56 -11.65 22.11 -4.36
CA GLY A 56 -10.57 21.39 -5.06
C GLY A 56 -9.22 21.36 -4.32
N LEU A 57 -8.98 22.27 -3.37
CA LEU A 57 -7.75 22.30 -2.56
C LEU A 57 -7.65 21.07 -1.64
N GLN A 58 -8.79 20.44 -1.30
CA GLN A 58 -8.83 19.22 -0.52
C GLN A 58 -8.37 18.00 -1.31
N VAL A 59 -8.56 17.98 -2.64
CA VAL A 59 -8.00 16.93 -3.53
C VAL A 59 -6.48 16.94 -3.44
N VAL A 60 -5.87 18.12 -3.40
CA VAL A 60 -4.42 18.28 -3.25
C VAL A 60 -3.97 17.77 -1.88
N GLY A 61 -4.67 18.14 -0.80
CA GLY A 61 -4.41 17.63 0.54
C GLY A 61 -4.51 16.10 0.65
N LEU A 62 -5.54 15.52 0.03
CA LEU A 62 -5.72 14.06 -0.08
C LEU A 62 -4.58 13.41 -0.85
N GLY A 63 -4.17 13.99 -1.97
CA GLY A 63 -3.04 13.53 -2.76
C GLY A 63 -1.73 13.54 -1.96
N LEU A 64 -1.48 14.61 -1.20
CA LEU A 64 -0.31 14.73 -0.33
C LEU A 64 -0.34 13.68 0.80
N GLY A 65 -1.48 13.54 1.49
CA GLY A 65 -1.64 12.54 2.55
C GLY A 65 -1.43 11.11 2.04
N ALA A 66 -2.08 10.75 0.94
CA ALA A 66 -1.91 9.45 0.28
C ALA A 66 -0.45 9.21 -0.16
N SER A 67 0.22 10.24 -0.66
CA SER A 67 1.64 10.16 -1.05
C SER A 67 2.54 9.89 0.16
N VAL A 68 2.34 10.59 1.27
CA VAL A 68 3.12 10.37 2.51
C VAL A 68 2.93 8.94 3.03
N ILE A 69 1.68 8.44 3.06
CA ILE A 69 1.38 7.07 3.47
C ILE A 69 2.04 6.06 2.52
N THR A 70 2.00 6.30 1.22
CA THR A 70 2.63 5.43 0.21
C THR A 70 4.15 5.38 0.38
N ILE A 71 4.79 6.53 0.61
CA ILE A 71 6.23 6.61 0.87
C ILE A 71 6.58 5.85 2.16
N ALA A 72 5.81 6.06 3.24
CA ALA A 72 6.03 5.36 4.50
C ALA A 72 5.87 3.83 4.33
N ALA A 73 4.82 3.37 3.63
CA ALA A 73 4.61 1.96 3.33
C ALA A 73 5.76 1.36 2.51
N PHE A 74 6.30 2.12 1.55
CA PHE A 74 7.48 1.70 0.79
C PHE A 74 8.72 1.58 1.67
N LEU A 75 9.01 2.58 2.51
CA LEU A 75 10.19 2.58 3.39
C LEU A 75 10.13 1.44 4.42
N LEU A 76 8.98 1.22 5.04
CA LEU A 76 8.73 0.09 5.94
C LEU A 76 8.87 -1.27 5.23
N GLY A 77 8.57 -1.28 3.93
CA GLY A 77 8.66 -2.41 3.04
C GLY A 77 10.04 -2.73 2.49
N LEU A 78 10.93 -1.75 2.50
CA LEU A 78 12.26 -1.85 1.91
C LEU A 78 13.08 -3.04 2.44
N PRO A 79 13.05 -3.38 3.75
CA PRO A 79 13.73 -4.56 4.27
C PRO A 79 13.27 -5.87 3.62
N LEU A 80 11.98 -6.00 3.24
CA LEU A 80 11.47 -7.20 2.54
C LEU A 80 12.08 -7.36 1.14
N ARG A 81 12.55 -6.27 0.53
CA ARG A 81 13.16 -6.26 -0.80
C ARG A 81 14.67 -6.44 -0.74
N ILE A 82 15.34 -5.81 0.22
CA ILE A 82 16.81 -5.82 0.34
C ILE A 82 17.29 -7.10 1.03
N ALA A 83 16.73 -7.45 2.19
CA ALA A 83 17.26 -8.53 3.03
C ALA A 83 16.93 -9.92 2.44
N PRO A 84 17.93 -10.74 2.05
CA PRO A 84 17.70 -12.05 1.47
C PRO A 84 16.83 -13.03 2.29
N PRO A 85 16.90 -13.09 3.64
CA PRO A 85 16.04 -13.99 4.40
C PRO A 85 14.57 -13.55 4.38
N LEU A 86 14.30 -12.25 4.58
CA LEU A 86 12.94 -11.70 4.55
C LEU A 86 12.32 -11.84 3.16
N ARG A 87 13.08 -11.54 2.11
CA ARG A 87 12.63 -11.68 0.72
C ARG A 87 12.23 -13.12 0.39
N ARG A 88 13.05 -14.11 0.81
CA ARG A 88 12.74 -15.53 0.61
C ARG A 88 11.48 -15.95 1.35
N TRP A 89 11.31 -15.47 2.57
CA TRP A 89 10.09 -15.70 3.33
C TRP A 89 8.87 -15.13 2.60
N TRP A 90 8.92 -13.86 2.19
CA TRP A 90 7.85 -13.16 1.48
C TRP A 90 7.45 -13.88 0.19
N LEU A 91 8.42 -14.28 -0.65
CA LEU A 91 8.17 -15.00 -1.89
C LEU A 91 7.56 -16.40 -1.67
N ARG A 92 7.93 -17.09 -0.57
CA ARG A 92 7.34 -18.38 -0.20
C ARG A 92 5.90 -18.23 0.30
N HIS A 93 5.59 -17.09 0.91
CA HIS A 93 4.36 -16.80 1.62
C HIS A 93 3.49 -15.77 0.90
N GLY A 94 3.44 -15.83 -0.44
CA GLY A 94 2.77 -14.82 -1.26
C GLY A 94 1.27 -14.61 -0.99
N ILE A 95 0.61 -15.52 -0.27
CA ILE A 95 -0.79 -15.37 0.17
C ILE A 95 -0.93 -14.40 1.37
N TRP A 96 0.10 -14.25 2.20
CA TRP A 96 0.04 -13.43 3.41
C TRP A 96 -0.23 -11.95 3.12
N PRO A 97 0.44 -11.29 2.15
CA PRO A 97 0.08 -9.94 1.76
C PRO A 97 -1.39 -9.78 1.34
N VAL A 98 -1.99 -10.81 0.72
CA VAL A 98 -3.43 -10.79 0.36
C VAL A 98 -4.29 -10.84 1.61
N ILE A 99 -3.98 -11.73 2.56
CA ILE A 99 -4.71 -11.81 3.84
C ILE A 99 -4.62 -10.48 4.59
N VAL A 100 -3.42 -9.91 4.71
CA VAL A 100 -3.20 -8.62 5.39
C VAL A 100 -3.92 -7.49 4.64
N PHE A 101 -3.96 -7.51 3.30
CA PHE A 101 -4.72 -6.54 2.51
C PHE A 101 -6.22 -6.63 2.82
N LEU A 102 -6.79 -7.84 2.84
CA LEU A 102 -8.19 -8.06 3.16
C LEU A 102 -8.50 -7.65 4.61
N LEU A 103 -7.58 -7.88 5.56
CA LEU A 103 -7.72 -7.41 6.94
C LEU A 103 -7.72 -5.88 7.02
N GLY A 104 -6.82 -5.20 6.30
CA GLY A 104 -6.82 -3.73 6.22
C GLY A 104 -8.10 -3.18 5.60
N ALA A 105 -8.56 -3.75 4.50
CA ALA A 105 -9.82 -3.36 3.85
C ALA A 105 -11.04 -3.62 4.74
N GLY A 106 -11.08 -4.78 5.42
CA GLY A 106 -12.13 -5.13 6.37
C GLY A 106 -12.12 -4.20 7.59
N GLY A 107 -10.95 -3.83 8.10
CA GLY A 107 -10.81 -2.86 9.18
C GLY A 107 -11.29 -1.46 8.79
N LEU A 108 -11.01 -1.02 7.56
CA LEU A 108 -11.57 0.22 7.03
C LEU A 108 -13.10 0.17 6.99
N ALA A 109 -13.69 -0.90 6.47
CA ALA A 109 -15.14 -1.05 6.47
C ALA A 109 -15.73 -1.09 7.90
N ALA A 110 -15.09 -1.83 8.80
CA ALA A 110 -15.51 -1.94 10.21
C ALA A 110 -15.42 -0.60 10.94
N SER A 111 -14.47 0.28 10.59
CA SER A 111 -14.34 1.60 11.21
C SER A 111 -15.54 2.51 10.98
N TYR A 112 -16.42 2.22 10.02
CA TYR A 112 -17.67 2.95 9.81
C TYR A 112 -18.84 2.43 10.64
N VAL A 113 -18.72 1.29 11.31
CA VAL A 113 -19.83 0.65 12.03
C VAL A 113 -19.51 0.29 13.49
N VAL A 114 -18.26 0.47 13.92
CA VAL A 114 -17.78 0.13 15.26
C VAL A 114 -17.18 1.35 15.94
N GLY A 115 -17.28 1.39 17.28
CA GLY A 115 -16.59 2.36 18.11
C GLY A 115 -17.26 3.73 18.09
N ASP A 116 -16.46 4.77 17.92
CA ASP A 116 -16.91 6.17 17.91
C ASP A 116 -17.45 6.60 16.52
N ALA A 117 -17.72 5.65 15.62
CA ALA A 117 -18.27 5.94 14.29
C ALA A 117 -19.69 6.52 14.39
N GLY A 118 -19.95 7.60 13.67
CA GLY A 118 -21.25 8.24 13.75
C GLY A 118 -21.40 9.49 12.90
N ALA A 119 -22.65 9.96 12.85
CA ALA A 119 -22.96 11.25 12.25
C ALA A 119 -22.39 12.38 13.11
N PHE A 120 -21.89 13.42 12.46
CA PHE A 120 -21.45 14.64 13.11
C PHE A 120 -22.00 15.85 12.36
N HIS A 121 -22.06 16.97 13.08
CA HIS A 121 -22.53 18.23 12.57
C HIS A 121 -21.49 19.30 12.87
N VAL A 122 -21.07 20.02 11.84
CA VAL A 122 -20.22 21.20 11.97
C VAL A 122 -21.09 22.43 11.69
N PRO A 123 -21.33 23.29 12.70
CA PRO A 123 -22.10 24.50 12.49
C PRO A 123 -21.36 25.43 11.53
N ALA A 124 -22.11 26.23 10.77
CA ALA A 124 -21.53 27.24 9.90
C ALA A 124 -20.68 28.24 10.71
N ASP A 125 -19.56 28.67 10.12
CA ASP A 125 -18.75 29.77 10.62
C ASP A 125 -18.48 30.80 9.51
N ASP A 126 -17.69 31.84 9.80
CA ASP A 126 -17.40 32.92 8.85
C ASP A 126 -16.66 32.45 7.58
N MET A 127 -16.08 31.24 7.58
CA MET A 127 -15.29 30.69 6.48
C MET A 127 -15.91 29.47 5.81
N PHE A 128 -16.78 28.71 6.50
CA PHE A 128 -17.32 27.45 6.00
C PHE A 128 -18.84 27.35 6.21
N PRO A 129 -19.57 26.81 5.22
CA PRO A 129 -20.98 26.52 5.39
C PRO A 129 -21.18 25.40 6.42
N GLU A 130 -22.41 25.28 6.90
CA GLU A 130 -22.83 24.14 7.72
C GLU A 130 -22.59 22.83 6.96
N ALA A 131 -22.01 21.84 7.63
CA ALA A 131 -21.72 20.53 7.06
C ALA A 131 -22.24 19.41 7.96
N ASN A 132 -22.85 18.40 7.35
CA ASN A 132 -23.38 17.23 8.05
C ASN A 132 -22.76 15.97 7.47
N GLY A 133 -21.95 15.28 8.26
CA GLY A 133 -21.15 14.18 7.78
C GLY A 133 -21.30 12.91 8.60
N TYR A 134 -20.63 11.87 8.13
CA TYR A 134 -20.40 10.64 8.87
C TYR A 134 -18.89 10.42 9.00
N GLN A 135 -18.42 10.23 10.24
CA GLN A 135 -17.01 10.02 10.53
C GLN A 135 -16.78 8.57 10.96
N PRO A 136 -15.79 7.86 10.38
CA PRO A 136 -15.37 6.57 10.90
C PRO A 136 -14.62 6.75 12.23
N ASP A 137 -14.55 5.70 13.04
CA ASP A 137 -13.68 5.67 14.20
C ASP A 137 -12.21 5.75 13.74
N GLY A 138 -11.58 6.90 14.00
CA GLY A 138 -10.19 7.17 13.63
C GLY A 138 -9.18 6.19 14.25
N ARG A 139 -9.48 5.60 15.41
CA ARG A 139 -8.61 4.61 16.08
C ARG A 139 -8.57 3.30 15.33
N ILE A 140 -9.58 3.00 14.50
CA ILE A 140 -9.64 1.81 13.65
C ILE A 140 -9.24 2.18 12.21
N PHE A 141 -9.75 3.30 11.70
CA PHE A 141 -9.53 3.72 10.32
C PHE A 141 -8.05 3.93 9.99
N ILE A 142 -7.33 4.72 10.80
CA ILE A 142 -5.93 5.07 10.55
C ILE A 142 -5.02 3.83 10.52
N PRO A 143 -5.02 2.94 11.54
CA PRO A 143 -4.19 1.75 11.47
C PRO A 143 -4.63 0.80 10.35
N SER A 144 -5.93 0.68 10.06
CA SER A 144 -6.41 -0.15 8.95
C SER A 144 -5.94 0.38 7.59
N LEU A 145 -5.91 1.70 7.41
CA LEU A 145 -5.36 2.35 6.22
C LEU A 145 -3.86 2.09 6.08
N ALA A 146 -3.10 2.16 7.18
CA ALA A 146 -1.67 1.85 7.18
C ALA A 146 -1.41 0.38 6.83
N VAL A 147 -2.19 -0.54 7.39
CA VAL A 147 -2.13 -1.98 7.09
C VAL A 147 -2.47 -2.24 5.63
N LEU A 148 -3.52 -1.61 5.09
CA LEU A 148 -3.90 -1.69 3.68
C LEU A 148 -2.76 -1.22 2.77
N ALA A 149 -2.21 -0.03 3.06
CA ALA A 149 -1.12 0.57 2.28
C ALA A 149 0.13 -0.33 2.28
N PHE A 150 0.52 -0.82 3.46
CA PHE A 150 1.62 -1.76 3.58
C PHE A 150 1.35 -3.03 2.79
N ALA A 151 0.18 -3.63 2.90
CA ALA A 151 -0.15 -4.84 2.18
C ALA A 151 -0.16 -4.64 0.65
N ALA A 152 -0.79 -3.56 0.17
CA ALA A 152 -0.86 -3.20 -1.25
C ALA A 152 0.54 -3.06 -1.86
N MET A 153 1.45 -2.42 -1.13
CA MET A 153 2.83 -2.22 -1.56
C MET A 153 3.63 -3.53 -1.69
N HIS A 154 3.16 -4.60 -1.05
CA HIS A 154 3.83 -5.90 -0.98
C HIS A 154 3.02 -7.04 -1.61
N LEU A 155 1.95 -6.72 -2.35
CA LEU A 155 1.24 -7.72 -3.13
C LEU A 155 2.14 -8.22 -4.26
N LEU A 156 2.37 -9.53 -4.27
CA LEU A 156 3.10 -10.19 -5.35
C LEU A 156 2.14 -10.46 -6.51
N PRO A 157 2.56 -10.19 -7.76
CA PRO A 157 1.78 -10.60 -8.91
C PRO A 157 1.58 -12.13 -8.89
N PRO A 158 0.41 -12.63 -9.30
CA PRO A 158 0.17 -14.07 -9.38
C PRO A 158 1.27 -14.72 -10.21
N ARG A 159 1.89 -15.78 -9.67
CA ARG A 159 2.79 -16.61 -10.46
C ARG A 159 1.94 -17.23 -11.56
N ARG A 160 2.07 -16.70 -12.79
CA ARG A 160 1.53 -17.36 -13.99
C ARG A 160 2.05 -18.78 -13.98
N ARG A 161 1.21 -19.74 -13.59
CA ARG A 161 1.45 -21.15 -13.87
C ARG A 161 1.27 -21.24 -15.37
N PHE A 162 2.37 -21.12 -16.11
CA PHE A 162 2.33 -21.56 -17.49
C PHE A 162 1.91 -23.03 -17.43
N PRO A 163 0.81 -23.43 -18.10
CA PRO A 163 0.53 -24.84 -18.25
C PRO A 163 1.76 -25.44 -18.93
N ASN A 164 2.35 -26.47 -18.33
CA ASN A 164 3.34 -27.30 -18.99
C ASN A 164 2.60 -28.01 -20.14
N THR A 165 2.41 -27.33 -21.26
CA THR A 165 2.06 -27.96 -22.53
C THR A 165 3.36 -28.55 -23.06
N PHE A 166 3.58 -29.80 -22.68
CA PHE A 166 4.39 -30.75 -23.43
C PHE A 166 3.64 -31.15 -24.70
#